data_AF-A0AA37HWT2-F1
#
_entry.id   AF-A0AA37HWT2-F1
#
_cell.length_a   1.000
_cell.length_b   1.000
_cell.length_c   1.000
_cell.angle_alpha   90.00
_cell.angle_beta   90.00
_cell.angle_gamma   90.00
#
_symmetry.space_group_name_H-M   'P 1'
#
loop_
_entity.id
_entity.type
_entity.pdbx_description
1 polymer ?
#
loop_
_entity_poly.entity_id
_entity_poly.type
_entity_poly.pdbx_seq_one_letter_code
_entity_poly.pdbx_strand_id
1 'polypeptide(L)'
;MSMKKILYLVIIALLMPLMASAQSSNDVIDLDLDILTDSISASDLAKLGNLSAEDKAYRSKFLKDLKTTGQKINEISEVWSQETAKRGYPKKKTVKAKAALIDHYIFLMSTQLSDARLNRVIDKKKVQDKILYWQNYRTNIEKLM
;
A
#
# COMPACT_ATOMS: atom_id res chain seq x y z
N MET A 1 -53.38 8.95 12.66
CA MET A 1 -52.09 8.24 12.79
C MET A 1 -51.53 8.59 14.16
N SER A 2 -51.49 7.64 15.10
CA SER A 2 -51.25 7.91 16.53
C SER A 2 -49.76 8.00 16.86
N MET A 3 -49.34 9.09 17.52
CA MET A 3 -47.96 9.40 17.94
C MET A 3 -47.29 8.31 18.80
N LYS A 4 -48.04 7.32 19.30
CA LYS A 4 -47.49 6.21 20.11
C LYS A 4 -46.68 5.19 19.30
N LYS A 5 -46.80 5.16 17.97
CA LYS A 5 -46.02 4.24 17.12
C LYS A 5 -44.65 4.79 16.69
N ILE A 6 -44.42 6.10 16.86
CA ILE A 6 -43.14 6.74 16.50
C ILE A 6 -42.12 6.64 17.66
N LEU A 7 -42.59 6.51 18.91
CA LEU A 7 -41.71 6.41 20.07
C LEU A 7 -40.92 5.08 20.15
N TYR A 8 -41.45 4.00 19.56
CA TYR A 8 -40.78 2.69 19.59
C TYR A 8 -39.65 2.54 18.57
N LEU A 9 -39.54 3.43 17.57
CA LEU A 9 -38.45 3.40 16.59
C LEU A 9 -37.18 4.11 17.08
N VAL A 10 -37.24 4.86 18.18
CA VAL A 10 -36.10 5.63 18.70
C VAL A 10 -35.32 4.86 19.79
N ILE A 11 -35.89 3.81 20.38
CA ILE A 11 -35.29 3.11 21.54
C ILE A 11 -34.40 1.92 21.15
N ILE A 12 -34.47 1.41 19.92
CA ILE A 12 -33.65 0.27 19.46
C ILE A 12 -32.27 0.72 18.91
N ALA A 13 -32.06 2.02 18.69
CA ALA A 13 -30.80 2.53 18.14
C ALA A 13 -29.68 2.78 19.17
N LEU A 14 -29.90 2.48 20.46
CA LEU A 14 -29.00 2.92 21.54
C LEU A 14 -28.25 1.79 22.27
N LEU A 15 -28.24 0.57 21.74
CA LEU A 15 -27.49 -0.55 22.33
C LEU A 15 -26.63 -1.25 21.28
N MET A 16 -25.34 -0.87 21.31
CA MET A 16 -24.16 -1.59 20.81
C MET A 16 -23.76 -1.36 19.34
N PRO A 17 -22.45 -1.35 19.07
CA PRO A 17 -21.39 -0.62 19.76
C PRO A 17 -20.86 0.48 18.84
N LEU A 18 -20.31 1.53 19.46
CA LEU A 18 -19.21 2.26 18.85
C LEU A 18 -18.19 1.19 18.44
N MET A 19 -18.18 0.83 17.17
CA MET A 19 -16.97 0.32 16.56
C MET A 19 -16.01 1.48 16.65
N ALA A 20 -15.33 1.57 17.80
CA ALA A 20 -13.97 2.03 17.83
C ALA A 20 -13.32 1.25 16.70
N SER A 21 -13.15 1.94 15.57
CA SER A 21 -12.18 1.56 14.58
C SER A 21 -10.91 1.34 15.37
N ALA A 22 -10.62 0.08 15.68
CA ALA A 22 -9.26 -0.34 15.91
C ALA A 22 -8.56 -0.02 14.59
N GLN A 23 -8.14 1.24 14.49
CA GLN A 23 -7.29 1.76 13.45
C GLN A 23 -5.93 1.11 13.73
N SER A 24 -5.86 -0.20 13.49
CA SER A 24 -4.68 -0.80 12.89
C SER A 24 -4.48 0.06 11.67
N SER A 25 -3.54 1.01 11.73
CA SER A 25 -3.08 1.75 10.57
C SER A 25 -2.74 0.71 9.51
N ASN A 26 -3.71 0.41 8.65
CA ASN A 26 -3.42 -0.11 7.35
C ASN A 26 -2.69 1.08 6.74
N ASP A 27 -1.36 1.04 6.81
CA ASP A 27 -0.51 2.02 6.13
C ASP A 27 -0.90 1.91 4.66
N VAL A 28 -1.87 2.72 4.26
CA VAL A 28 -2.34 2.80 2.90
C VAL A 28 -1.11 3.19 2.12
N ILE A 29 -0.73 2.37 1.15
CA ILE A 29 0.30 2.74 0.21
C ILE A 29 -0.31 3.84 -0.64
N ASP A 30 -0.17 5.07 -0.17
CA ASP A 30 -0.38 6.25 -0.97
C ASP A 30 0.85 6.34 -1.87
N LEU A 31 0.70 5.72 -3.03
CA LEU A 31 1.70 5.72 -4.09
C LEU A 31 1.58 7.04 -4.85
N ASP A 32 1.44 8.12 -4.09
CA ASP A 32 1.70 9.44 -4.62
C ASP A 32 3.19 9.52 -4.89
N LEU A 33 3.54 10.47 -5.75
CA LEU A 33 4.84 10.68 -6.38
C LEU A 33 6.01 10.96 -5.42
N ASP A 34 5.89 10.56 -4.16
CA ASP A 34 6.68 10.82 -2.98
C ASP A 34 8.08 10.17 -3.00
N ILE A 35 8.43 9.42 -4.06
CA ILE A 35 9.77 8.88 -4.32
C ILE A 35 10.57 9.80 -5.27
N LEU A 36 9.89 10.71 -5.96
CA LEU A 36 10.56 11.80 -6.67
C LEU A 36 10.95 12.86 -5.63
N THR A 37 12.09 13.50 -5.84
CA THR A 37 12.51 14.64 -5.02
C THR A 37 11.39 15.68 -4.99
N ASP A 38 11.10 16.24 -3.81
CA ASP A 38 10.08 17.29 -3.57
C ASP A 38 10.21 18.52 -4.52
N SER A 39 11.32 18.63 -5.22
CA SER A 39 11.50 19.46 -6.40
C SER A 39 12.23 18.67 -7.49
N ILE A 40 11.62 18.53 -8.67
CA ILE A 40 12.34 18.03 -9.86
C ILE A 40 13.15 19.21 -10.40
N SER A 41 14.47 19.18 -10.20
CA SER A 41 15.33 20.23 -10.73
C SER A 41 15.35 20.21 -12.27
N ALA A 42 15.62 21.35 -12.92
CA ALA A 42 15.78 21.40 -14.39
C ALA A 42 16.86 20.41 -14.89
N SER A 43 17.88 20.15 -14.06
CA SER A 43 18.90 19.12 -14.27
C SER A 43 18.36 17.69 -14.24
N ASP A 44 17.35 17.41 -13.43
CA ASP A 44 16.73 16.07 -13.35
C ASP A 44 15.75 15.84 -14.51
N LEU A 45 15.04 16.89 -14.94
CA LEU A 45 14.28 16.92 -16.19
C LEU A 45 15.16 16.66 -17.41
N ALA A 46 16.36 17.25 -17.47
CA ALA A 46 17.32 16.99 -18.55
C ALA A 46 17.82 15.53 -18.56
N LYS A 47 18.08 14.93 -17.39
CA LYS A 47 18.45 13.50 -17.26
C LYS A 47 17.34 12.54 -17.70
N LEU A 48 16.08 12.94 -17.51
CA LEU A 48 14.89 12.22 -18.00
C LEU A 48 14.63 12.47 -19.50
N GLY A 49 14.92 13.66 -20.00
CA GLY A 49 14.75 14.05 -21.40
C GLY A 49 15.58 13.20 -22.36
N ASN A 50 16.80 12.86 -21.95
CA ASN A 50 17.78 12.09 -22.73
C ASN A 50 17.61 10.55 -22.68
N LEU A 51 16.51 10.03 -22.13
CA LEU A 51 16.23 8.59 -22.16
C LEU A 51 15.85 8.13 -23.58
N SER A 52 16.38 6.97 -23.99
CA SER A 52 15.93 6.31 -25.23
C SER A 52 14.45 5.95 -25.14
N ALA A 53 13.80 5.72 -26.28
CA ALA A 53 12.40 5.27 -26.30
C ALA A 53 12.23 3.94 -25.53
N GLU A 54 13.22 3.05 -25.62
CA GLU A 54 13.26 1.77 -24.91
C GLU A 54 13.35 1.96 -23.39
N ASP A 55 14.22 2.86 -22.93
CA ASP A 55 14.35 3.15 -21.50
C ASP A 55 13.08 3.80 -20.93
N LYS A 56 12.43 4.69 -21.70
CA LYS A 56 11.15 5.30 -21.32
C LYS A 56 10.05 4.24 -21.20
N ALA A 57 9.97 3.31 -22.16
CA ALA A 57 9.01 2.21 -22.13
C ALA A 57 9.26 1.27 -20.95
N TYR A 58 10.52 0.89 -20.70
CA TYR A 58 10.92 0.08 -19.55
C TYR A 58 10.52 0.75 -18.23
N ARG A 59 10.87 2.03 -18.08
CA ARG A 59 10.54 2.81 -16.88
C ARG A 59 9.02 2.93 -16.66
N SER A 60 8.25 3.17 -17.71
CA SER A 60 6.79 3.26 -17.65
C SER A 60 6.17 1.92 -17.20
N LYS A 61 6.63 0.81 -17.79
CA LYS A 61 6.20 -0.54 -17.38
C LYS A 61 6.52 -0.81 -15.91
N PHE A 62 7.72 -0.47 -15.47
CA PHE A 62 8.15 -0.62 -14.08
C PHE A 62 7.26 0.19 -13.12
N LEU A 63 7.03 1.48 -13.41
CA LEU A 63 6.15 2.33 -12.58
C LEU A 63 4.72 1.79 -12.51
N LYS A 64 4.19 1.30 -13.63
CA LYS A 64 2.87 0.68 -13.67
C LYS A 64 2.80 -0.54 -12.76
N ASP A 65 3.83 -1.40 -12.78
CA ASP A 65 3.87 -2.60 -11.93
C ASP A 65 4.00 -2.23 -10.44
N LEU A 66 4.87 -1.27 -10.10
CA LEU A 66 5.02 -0.76 -8.73
C LEU A 66 3.70 -0.21 -8.20
N LYS A 67 3.01 0.62 -8.99
CA LYS A 67 1.71 1.19 -8.64
C LYS A 67 0.65 0.11 -8.46
N THR A 68 0.54 -0.81 -9.42
CA THR A 68 -0.45 -1.88 -9.40
C THR A 68 -0.23 -2.80 -8.19
N THR A 69 1.02 -3.10 -7.87
CA THR A 69 1.38 -3.93 -6.71
C THR A 69 1.00 -3.22 -5.40
N GLY A 70 1.31 -1.93 -5.27
CA GLY A 70 0.88 -1.14 -4.12
C GLY A 70 -0.64 -1.11 -3.94
N GLN A 71 -1.39 -0.93 -5.03
CA GLN A 71 -2.86 -0.99 -5.01
C GLN A 71 -3.39 -2.35 -4.54
N LYS A 72 -2.83 -3.45 -5.06
CA LYS A 72 -3.21 -4.81 -4.63
C LYS A 72 -2.90 -5.07 -3.15
N ILE A 73 -1.83 -4.50 -2.62
CA ILE A 73 -1.52 -4.56 -1.17
C ILE A 73 -2.61 -3.85 -0.37
N ASN A 74 -3.08 -2.69 -0.82
CA ASN A 74 -4.18 -1.96 -0.16
C ASN A 74 -5.49 -2.78 -0.21
N GLU A 75 -5.84 -3.33 -1.38
CA GLU A 75 -7.02 -4.17 -1.57
C GLU A 75 -7.03 -5.40 -0.65
N ILE A 76 -5.91 -6.13 -0.58
CA ILE A 76 -5.84 -7.30 0.29
C ILE A 76 -5.77 -6.94 1.78
N SER A 77 -5.31 -5.74 2.11
CA SER A 77 -5.35 -5.22 3.48
C SER A 77 -6.78 -4.94 3.93
N GLU A 78 -7.63 -4.47 3.02
CA GLU A 78 -9.06 -4.32 3.29
C GLU A 78 -9.74 -5.67 3.52
N VAL A 79 -9.47 -6.65 2.66
CA VAL A 79 -9.95 -8.03 2.88
C VAL A 79 -9.46 -8.59 4.21
N TRP A 80 -8.19 -8.41 4.53
CA TRP A 80 -7.60 -8.82 5.81
C TRP A 80 -8.34 -8.19 7.00
N SER A 81 -8.60 -6.88 6.94
CA SER A 81 -9.31 -6.14 7.98
C SER A 81 -10.72 -6.70 8.19
N GLN A 82 -11.48 -6.89 7.11
CA GLN A 82 -12.82 -7.48 7.15
C GLN A 82 -12.81 -8.89 7.73
N GLU A 83 -11.82 -9.71 7.34
CA GLU A 83 -11.68 -11.06 7.85
C GLU A 83 -11.36 -11.09 9.35
N THR A 84 -10.49 -10.19 9.79
CA THR A 84 -10.09 -10.03 11.19
C THR A 84 -11.25 -9.52 12.03
N ALA A 85 -12.01 -8.52 11.55
CA ALA A 85 -13.20 -8.01 12.22
C ALA A 85 -14.28 -9.10 12.40
N LYS A 86 -14.44 -9.99 11.40
CA LYS A 86 -15.46 -11.05 11.45
C LYS A 86 -15.13 -12.21 12.40
N ARG A 87 -13.84 -12.56 12.60
CA ARG A 87 -13.47 -13.79 13.33
C ARG A 87 -12.32 -13.66 14.32
N GLY A 88 -11.71 -12.48 14.40
CA GLY A 88 -10.50 -12.21 15.20
C GLY A 88 -9.16 -12.42 14.47
N TYR A 89 -9.15 -13.01 13.27
CA TYR A 89 -7.91 -13.29 12.51
C TYR A 89 -8.13 -13.41 10.98
N PRO A 90 -7.11 -13.12 10.14
CA PRO A 90 -7.19 -13.28 8.68
C PRO A 90 -7.19 -14.75 8.26
N LYS A 91 -7.70 -15.09 7.06
CA LYS A 91 -7.48 -16.45 6.49
C LYS A 91 -6.01 -16.63 6.15
N LYS A 92 -5.51 -17.85 6.34
CA LYS A 92 -4.18 -18.29 5.86
C LYS A 92 -3.95 -17.97 4.38
N LYS A 93 -4.97 -18.11 3.52
CA LYS A 93 -4.86 -17.75 2.09
C LYS A 93 -4.65 -16.24 1.87
N THR A 94 -5.30 -15.40 2.67
CA THR A 94 -5.15 -13.94 2.63
C THR A 94 -3.77 -13.53 3.13
N VAL A 95 -3.29 -14.19 4.19
CA VAL A 95 -1.92 -14.00 4.70
C VAL A 95 -0.88 -14.30 3.62
N LYS A 96 -0.97 -15.47 2.98
CA LYS A 96 -0.06 -15.88 1.90
C LYS A 96 -0.10 -14.96 0.70
N ALA A 97 -1.29 -14.55 0.27
CA ALA A 97 -1.43 -13.64 -0.87
C ALA A 97 -0.87 -12.24 -0.56
N LYS A 98 -1.07 -11.73 0.67
CA LYS A 98 -0.49 -10.44 1.10
C LYS A 98 1.03 -10.52 1.19
N ALA A 99 1.57 -11.59 1.76
CA ALA A 99 2.99 -11.89 1.77
C ALA A 99 3.61 -11.84 0.36
N ALA A 100 3.01 -12.54 -0.60
CA ALA A 100 3.52 -12.59 -1.98
C ALA A 100 3.52 -11.20 -2.66
N LEU A 101 2.50 -10.39 -2.42
CA LEU A 101 2.44 -9.01 -2.93
C LEU A 101 3.54 -8.13 -2.33
N ILE A 102 3.81 -8.30 -1.04
CA ILE A 102 4.88 -7.56 -0.35
C ILE A 102 6.26 -8.01 -0.84
N ASP A 103 6.47 -9.30 -1.04
CA ASP A 103 7.71 -9.84 -1.60
C ASP A 103 7.98 -9.23 -2.99
N HIS A 104 6.95 -9.15 -3.85
CA HIS A 104 7.05 -8.49 -5.15
C HIS A 104 7.30 -6.98 -5.04
N TYR A 105 6.65 -6.29 -4.09
CA TYR A 105 6.88 -4.86 -3.87
C TYR A 105 8.31 -4.54 -3.41
N ILE A 106 8.86 -5.35 -2.49
CA ILE A 106 10.27 -5.26 -2.06
C ILE A 106 11.20 -5.49 -3.24
N PHE A 107 10.93 -6.50 -4.07
CA PHE A 107 11.70 -6.77 -5.29
C PHE A 107 11.71 -5.55 -6.23
N LEU A 108 10.54 -4.94 -6.47
CA LEU A 108 10.43 -3.76 -7.33
C LEU A 108 11.21 -2.57 -6.76
N MET A 109 11.06 -2.25 -5.47
CA MET A 109 11.83 -1.15 -4.86
C MET A 109 13.35 -1.42 -4.86
N SER A 110 13.76 -2.67 -4.63
CA SER A 110 15.17 -3.07 -4.68
C SER A 110 15.73 -2.91 -6.11
N THR A 111 14.93 -3.29 -7.11
CA THR A 111 15.24 -3.08 -8.54
C THR A 111 15.32 -1.59 -8.88
N GLN A 112 14.40 -0.78 -8.34
CA GLN A 112 14.43 0.67 -8.50
C GLN A 112 15.73 1.26 -7.99
N LEU A 113 16.26 0.75 -6.88
CA LEU A 113 17.49 1.25 -6.25
C LEU A 113 18.75 0.80 -6.99
N SER A 114 18.78 -0.44 -7.49
CA SER A 114 19.95 -1.02 -8.16
C SER A 114 20.07 -0.66 -9.64
N ASP A 115 18.96 -0.41 -10.35
CA ASP A 115 18.97 -0.12 -11.79
C ASP A 115 19.20 1.38 -12.06
N ALA A 116 20.32 1.69 -12.74
CA ALA A 116 20.69 3.04 -13.16
C ALA A 116 19.68 3.72 -14.09
N ARG A 117 18.81 2.95 -14.76
CA ARG A 117 17.72 3.47 -15.60
C ARG A 117 16.52 3.93 -14.76
N LEU A 118 16.37 3.40 -13.54
CA LEU A 118 15.24 3.66 -12.65
C LEU A 118 15.60 4.62 -11.50
N ASN A 119 16.87 4.70 -11.10
CA ASN A 119 17.33 5.51 -9.95
C ASN A 119 17.91 6.90 -10.25
N ARG A 120 17.75 7.41 -11.48
CA ARG A 120 18.39 8.67 -11.91
C ARG A 120 17.98 9.90 -11.10
N VAL A 121 16.75 9.89 -10.56
CA VAL A 121 16.07 11.04 -9.96
C VAL A 121 15.27 10.66 -8.71
N ILE A 122 15.70 9.61 -8.01
CA ILE A 122 15.02 9.11 -6.81
C ILE A 122 15.82 9.47 -5.57
N ASP A 123 15.13 9.68 -4.45
CA ASP A 123 15.78 9.65 -3.14
C ASP A 123 16.09 8.19 -2.77
N LYS A 124 17.35 7.80 -2.94
CA LYS A 124 17.82 6.44 -2.64
C LYS A 124 17.66 6.08 -1.17
N LYS A 125 17.84 7.03 -0.25
CA LYS A 125 17.67 6.79 1.18
C LYS A 125 16.21 6.52 1.51
N LYS A 126 15.29 7.33 0.98
CA LYS A 126 13.84 7.12 1.17
C LYS A 126 13.39 5.76 0.63
N VAL A 127 13.90 5.34 -0.53
CA VAL A 127 13.62 3.99 -1.08
C VAL A 127 14.19 2.89 -0.20
N GLN A 128 15.43 3.03 0.28
CA GLN A 128 16.06 2.07 1.18
C GLN A 128 15.30 1.95 2.51
N ASP A 129 14.89 3.06 3.11
CA ASP A 129 14.11 3.08 4.35
C ASP A 129 12.73 2.40 4.14
N LYS A 130 12.07 2.63 2.99
CA LYS A 130 10.84 1.91 2.62
C LYS A 130 11.08 0.39 2.44
N ILE A 131 12.18 -0.02 1.82
CA ILE A 131 12.54 -1.45 1.70
C ILE A 131 12.66 -2.08 3.09
N LEU A 132 13.40 -1.44 4.00
CA LEU A 132 13.57 -1.94 5.38
C LEU A 132 12.25 -2.05 6.12
N TYR A 133 11.39 -1.03 6.01
CA TYR A 133 10.04 -1.09 6.58
C TYR A 133 9.26 -2.32 6.07
N TRP A 134 9.22 -2.54 4.75
CA TRP A 134 8.46 -3.65 4.16
C TRP A 134 9.06 -5.01 4.47
N GLN A 135 10.39 -5.13 4.56
CA GLN A 135 11.06 -6.35 5.01
C GLN A 135 10.69 -6.69 6.45
N ASN A 136 10.74 -5.71 7.36
CA ASN A 136 10.33 -5.90 8.76
C ASN A 136 8.85 -6.30 8.86
N TYR A 137 7.99 -5.63 8.09
CA TYR A 137 6.57 -5.97 8.02
C TYR A 137 6.34 -7.40 7.49
N ARG A 138 7.11 -7.81 6.47
CA ARG A 138 7.05 -9.15 5.89
C ARG A 138 7.44 -10.26 6.87
N THR A 139 8.45 -10.03 7.71
CA THR A 139 8.84 -10.93 8.81
C THR A 139 7.71 -11.08 9.84
N ASN A 140 6.95 -10.02 10.11
CA ASN A 140 5.81 -10.11 11.02
C ASN A 140 4.64 -10.88 10.40
N ILE A 141 4.38 -10.71 9.10
CA ILE A 141 3.38 -11.53 8.38
C ILE A 141 3.74 -13.01 8.38
N GLU A 142 5.03 -13.35 8.30
CA GLU A 142 5.49 -14.75 8.31
C GLU A 142 5.09 -15.49 9.59
N LYS A 143 5.06 -14.81 10.73
CA LYS A 143 4.61 -15.38 12.01
C LYS A 143 3.13 -15.76 12.02
N LEU A 144 2.36 -15.31 11.02
CA LEU A 144 0.92 -15.57 10.88
C LEU A 144 0.62 -16.69 9.85
N MET A 145 1.64 -17.26 9.20
CA MET A 145 1.52 -18.35 8.23
C MET A 145 1.46 -19.72 8.89
#